data_AF-A0A967VI96-F1
#
_entry.id   AF-A0A967VI96-F1
#
_cell.length_a   1.000
_cell.length_b   1.000
_cell.length_c   1.000
_cell.angle_alpha   90.00
_cell.angle_beta   90.00
_cell.angle_gamma   90.00
#
_symmetry.space_group_name_H-M   'P 1'
#
loop_
_entity.id
_entity.type
_entity.pdbx_description
1 polymer ?
#
loop_
_entity_poly.entity_id
_entity_poly.type
_entity_poly.pdbx_seq_one_letter_code
_entity_poly.pdbx_strand_id
1 'polypeptide(L)'
;SRDALATATAGRSLTVVGDAADQYGRTLAYVYDGATNLNLELVSGGHAIAIATDHDLLPDFLAAEDDAIRLERGLWAPTACGPELVHSVSISYVEPDAPGRDDTNPN
;
A
#
# COMPACT_ATOMS: atom_id res chain seq x y z
N SER A 1 -2.30 1.06 9.52
CA SER A 1 -2.18 2.51 9.78
C SER A 1 -3.50 3.12 10.27
N ARG A 2 -4.11 2.58 11.33
CA ARG A 2 -5.34 3.17 11.90
C ARG A 2 -5.07 4.54 12.52
N ASP A 3 -3.94 4.66 13.21
CA ASP A 3 -3.57 5.87 13.93
C ASP A 3 -3.19 7.01 12.98
N ALA A 4 -2.47 6.72 11.89
CA ALA A 4 -2.15 7.73 10.87
C ALA A 4 -3.43 8.35 10.26
N LEU A 5 -4.41 7.51 9.91
CA LEU A 5 -5.70 8.00 9.41
C LEU A 5 -6.48 8.74 10.50
N ALA A 6 -6.51 8.24 11.73
CA ALA A 6 -7.19 8.92 12.83
C ALA A 6 -6.58 10.31 13.09
N THR A 7 -5.25 10.44 13.08
CA THR A 7 -4.56 11.73 13.16
C THR A 7 -4.89 12.64 11.98
N ALA A 8 -4.95 12.09 10.76
CA ALA A 8 -5.26 12.86 9.56
C ALA A 8 -6.74 13.31 9.46
N THR A 9 -7.65 12.72 10.24
CA THR A 9 -9.10 12.93 10.09
C THR A 9 -9.80 13.46 11.33
N ALA A 10 -9.21 13.36 12.52
CA ALA A 10 -9.85 13.77 13.77
C ALA A 10 -10.24 15.26 13.77
N GLY A 11 -11.54 15.54 13.94
CA GLY A 11 -12.09 16.89 14.02
C GLY A 11 -12.18 17.64 12.69
N ARG A 12 -11.92 16.98 11.56
CA ARG A 12 -11.94 17.58 10.22
C ARG A 12 -13.24 17.28 9.48
N SER A 13 -13.70 18.23 8.65
CA SER A 13 -14.76 18.00 7.69
C SER A 13 -14.16 17.46 6.39
N LEU A 14 -14.53 16.23 6.04
CA LEU A 14 -13.99 15.55 4.88
C LEU A 14 -15.02 15.53 3.74
N THR A 15 -14.53 15.67 2.52
CA THR A 15 -15.31 15.51 1.30
C THR A 15 -14.94 14.18 0.65
N VAL A 16 -15.94 13.38 0.31
CA VAL A 16 -15.75 12.09 -0.38
C VAL A 16 -16.22 12.26 -1.82
N VAL A 17 -15.33 11.97 -2.78
CA VAL A 17 -15.59 12.15 -4.21
C VAL A 17 -15.39 10.81 -4.92
N GLY A 18 -16.47 10.27 -5.47
CA GLY A 18 -16.50 8.99 -6.17
C GLY A 18 -17.80 8.24 -5.89
N ASP A 19 -18.29 7.53 -6.88
CA ASP A 19 -19.56 6.79 -6.85
C ASP A 19 -19.41 5.35 -7.38
N ALA A 20 -18.20 4.96 -7.78
CA ALA A 20 -17.89 3.59 -8.15
C ALA A 20 -18.05 2.66 -6.93
N ALA A 21 -18.51 1.44 -7.18
CA ALA A 21 -18.56 0.38 -6.19
C ALA A 21 -17.78 -0.82 -6.68
N ASP A 22 -17.09 -1.50 -5.77
CA ASP A 22 -16.44 -2.77 -6.09
C ASP A 22 -17.44 -3.94 -6.11
N GLN A 23 -16.94 -5.14 -6.43
CA GLN A 23 -17.73 -6.37 -6.48
C GLN A 23 -18.38 -6.78 -5.14
N TYR A 24 -17.98 -6.16 -4.03
CA TYR A 24 -18.54 -6.38 -2.70
C TYR A 24 -19.49 -5.26 -2.26
N GLY A 25 -19.79 -4.29 -3.13
CA GLY A 25 -20.67 -3.17 -2.86
C GLY A 25 -20.04 -2.06 -2.00
N ARG A 26 -18.70 -2.05 -1.87
CA ARG A 26 -17.99 -0.98 -1.17
C ARG A 26 -17.76 0.19 -2.12
N THR A 27 -18.08 1.41 -1.69
CA THR A 27 -17.79 2.62 -2.46
C THR A 27 -16.28 2.84 -2.56
N LEU A 28 -15.79 3.03 -3.78
CA LEU A 28 -14.43 3.43 -4.10
C LEU A 28 -14.44 4.93 -4.38
N ALA A 29 -13.74 5.70 -3.53
CA ALA A 29 -13.75 7.14 -3.60
C ALA A 29 -12.43 7.74 -3.08
N TYR A 30 -12.16 8.96 -3.52
CA TYR A 30 -11.13 9.81 -2.95
C TYR A 30 -11.68 10.58 -1.76
N VAL A 31 -10.87 10.71 -0.72
CA VAL A 31 -11.22 11.50 0.47
C VAL A 31 -10.35 12.74 0.49
N TYR A 32 -10.98 13.90 0.66
CA TYR A 32 -10.35 15.20 0.70
C TYR A 32 -10.58 15.91 2.03
N ASP A 33 -9.54 16.57 2.54
CA ASP A 33 -9.62 17.62 3.56
C ASP A 33 -9.34 18.98 2.90
N GLY A 34 -10.39 19.73 2.59
CA GLY A 34 -10.30 20.90 1.73
C GLY A 34 -9.80 20.53 0.32
N ALA A 35 -8.59 20.97 -0.03
CA ALA A 35 -7.93 20.64 -1.30
C ALA A 35 -6.95 19.45 -1.20
N THR A 36 -6.71 18.94 0.01
CA THR A 36 -5.73 17.88 0.25
C THR A 36 -6.36 16.51 0.01
N ASN A 37 -5.81 15.74 -0.93
CA ASN A 37 -6.21 14.34 -1.15
C ASN A 37 -5.55 13.44 -0.07
N LEU A 38 -6.33 12.98 0.89
CA LEU A 38 -5.82 12.16 2.00
C LEU A 38 -5.35 10.78 1.55
N ASN A 39 -5.96 10.20 0.52
CA ASN A 39 -5.52 8.92 -0.02
C ASN A 39 -4.08 9.05 -0.56
N LEU A 40 -3.79 10.15 -1.27
CA LEU A 40 -2.45 10.43 -1.80
C LEU A 40 -1.44 10.73 -0.68
N GLU A 41 -1.83 11.47 0.36
CA GLU A 41 -0.96 11.70 1.53
C GLU A 41 -0.58 10.39 2.23
N LEU A 42 -1.53 9.46 2.38
CA LEU A 42 -1.26 8.15 2.97
C LEU A 42 -0.25 7.36 2.15
N VAL A 43 -0.35 7.38 0.81
CA VAL A 43 0.60 6.71 -0.07
C VAL A 43 1.99 7.39 0.01
N SER A 44 2.05 8.72 -0.06
CA SER A 44 3.30 9.49 0.04
C SER A 44 4.04 9.32 1.38
N GLY A 45 3.29 9.09 2.46
CA GLY A 45 3.82 8.75 3.78
C GLY A 45 4.22 7.27 3.95
N GLY A 46 4.01 6.44 2.92
CA GLY A 46 4.22 4.99 2.98
C GLY A 46 3.25 4.29 3.94
N HIS A 47 2.06 4.84 4.17
CA HIS A 47 1.03 4.28 5.07
C HIS A 47 -0.03 3.46 4.34
N ALA A 48 0.00 3.49 3.00
CA ALA A 48 -0.86 2.76 2.08
C ALA A 48 -0.08 2.47 0.78
N ILE A 49 -0.60 1.54 -0.02
CA ILE A 49 -0.04 1.13 -1.33
C ILE A 49 -1.06 1.40 -2.44
N ALA A 50 -0.61 1.75 -3.65
CA ALA A 50 -1.47 2.12 -4.76
C ALA A 50 -1.92 0.88 -5.57
N ILE A 51 -2.86 0.11 -5.02
CA ILE A 51 -3.35 -1.14 -5.65
C ILE A 51 -4.35 -0.89 -6.79
N ALA A 52 -5.15 0.16 -6.73
CA ALA A 52 -6.18 0.42 -7.74
C ALA A 52 -5.53 0.91 -9.03
N THR A 53 -5.89 0.31 -10.17
CA THR A 53 -5.23 0.53 -11.46
C THR A 53 -6.09 1.25 -12.50
N ASP A 54 -7.35 1.54 -12.20
CA ASP A 54 -8.29 2.17 -13.13
C ASP A 54 -8.92 3.42 -12.50
N HIS A 55 -8.15 4.52 -12.48
CA HIS A 55 -8.63 5.83 -12.03
C HIS A 55 -7.72 6.98 -12.51
N ASP A 56 -8.29 8.19 -12.63
CA ASP A 56 -7.61 9.35 -13.24
C ASP A 56 -6.32 9.78 -12.52
N LEU A 57 -6.26 9.63 -11.19
CA LEU A 57 -5.10 10.03 -10.39
C LEU A 57 -4.00 8.95 -10.30
N LEU A 58 -4.08 7.88 -11.10
CA LEU A 58 -3.13 6.76 -11.00
C LEU A 58 -1.66 7.18 -11.11
N PRO A 59 -1.27 8.06 -12.07
CA PRO A 59 0.13 8.47 -12.19
C PRO A 59 0.67 9.13 -10.92
N ASP A 60 -0.14 9.95 -10.24
CA ASP A 60 0.27 10.64 -9.01
C ASP A 60 0.44 9.67 -7.85
N PHE A 61 -0.43 8.66 -7.76
CA PHE A 61 -0.36 7.63 -6.74
C PHE A 61 0.87 6.73 -6.91
N LEU A 62 1.16 6.31 -8.14
CA LEU A 62 2.34 5.51 -8.44
C LEU A 62 3.63 6.29 -8.15
N ALA A 63 3.69 7.56 -8.56
CA ALA A 63 4.84 8.42 -8.26
C ALA A 63 5.03 8.62 -6.75
N ALA A 64 3.95 8.79 -6.00
CA ALA A 64 4.01 8.92 -4.54
C ALA A 64 4.47 7.63 -3.85
N GLU A 65 4.07 6.46 -4.36
CA GLU A 65 4.52 5.16 -3.84
C GLU A 65 6.01 4.95 -4.13
N ASP A 66 6.47 5.22 -5.35
CA ASP A 66 7.88 5.14 -5.73
C ASP A 66 8.75 6.02 -4.83
N ASP A 67 8.30 7.24 -4.54
CA ASP A 67 8.98 8.14 -3.61
C ASP A 67 8.98 7.62 -2.17
N ALA A 68 7.87 7.04 -1.70
CA ALA A 68 7.78 6.47 -0.37
C ALA A 68 8.71 5.25 -0.21
N ILE A 69 8.85 4.41 -1.25
CA ILE A 69 9.79 3.30 -1.30
C ILE A 69 11.23 3.83 -1.25
N ARG A 70 11.57 4.75 -2.16
CA ARG A 70 12.92 5.32 -2.28
C ARG A 70 13.39 6.04 -1.02
N LEU A 71 12.45 6.63 -0.27
CA LEU A 71 12.70 7.34 0.98
C LEU A 71 12.47 6.49 2.23
N GLU A 72 12.21 5.18 2.07
CA GLU A 72 12.03 4.22 3.17
C GLU A 72 11.00 4.69 4.20
N ARG A 73 9.84 5.17 3.73
CA ARG A 73 8.79 5.73 4.59
C ARG A 73 7.78 4.68 5.00
N GLY A 74 7.29 4.78 6.24
CA GLY A 74 6.16 4.00 6.72
C GLY A 74 6.40 2.49 6.60
N LEU A 75 5.58 1.81 5.79
CA LEU A 75 5.68 0.39 5.47
C LEU A 75 7.02 0.01 4.81
N TRP A 76 7.66 0.96 4.15
CA TRP A 76 8.93 0.77 3.44
C TRP A 76 10.16 1.05 4.32
N ALA A 77 9.95 1.50 5.56
CA ALA A 77 11.05 1.69 6.50
C ALA A 77 11.64 0.33 6.91
N PRO A 78 12.97 0.18 7.03
CA PRO A 78 13.59 -1.04 7.54
C PRO A 78 13.05 -1.45 8.93
N THR A 79 12.68 -0.45 9.73
CA THR A 79 12.10 -0.62 11.07
C THR A 79 10.57 -0.73 11.08
N ALA A 80 9.91 -0.89 9.93
CA ALA A 80 8.43 -0.89 9.85
C ALA A 80 7.81 -1.98 10.75
N CYS A 81 8.48 -3.13 10.89
CA CYS A 81 8.04 -4.25 11.73
C CYS A 81 8.55 -4.18 13.18
N GLY A 82 9.19 -3.07 13.58
CA GLY A 82 9.82 -2.90 14.89
C GLY A 82 11.30 -2.55 14.77
N PRO A 83 12.01 -2.35 15.89
CA PRO A 83 13.44 -2.08 15.88
C PRO A 83 14.19 -3.20 15.14
N GLU A 84 15.28 -2.83 14.47
CA GLU A 84 16.25 -3.75 13.84
C GLU A 84 16.80 -4.70 14.90
N LEU A 85 16.08 -5.79 15.15
CA LEU A 85 16.60 -6.91 15.90
C LEU A 85 17.42 -7.72 14.91
N VAL A 86 18.71 -7.90 15.17
CA VAL A 86 19.62 -8.78 14.42
C VAL A 86 19.13 -10.23 14.45
N HIS A 87 18.13 -10.52 13.62
CA HIS A 87 17.68 -11.85 13.27
C HIS A 87 18.03 -12.03 11.80
N SER A 88 19.11 -12.77 11.54
CA SER A 88 19.48 -13.10 10.17
C SER A 88 18.58 -14.22 9.66
N VAL A 89 17.69 -13.90 8.72
CA VAL A 89 17.08 -14.91 7.85
C VAL A 89 18.00 -15.05 6.64
N SER A 90 18.60 -16.21 6.47
CA SER A 90 19.41 -16.54 5.31
C SER A 90 18.71 -17.63 4.50
N ILE A 91 18.67 -17.47 3.19
CA ILE A 91 18.34 -18.57 2.28
C ILE A 91 19.50 -19.57 2.37
N SER A 92 19.28 -20.68 3.07
CA SER A 92 20.31 -21.72 3.25
C SER A 92 20.46 -22.59 2.01
N TYR A 93 19.41 -22.73 1.22
CA TYR A 93 19.37 -23.55 0.02
C TYR A 93 18.28 -23.06 -0.93
N VAL A 94 18.57 -23.01 -2.22
CA VAL A 94 17.59 -22.84 -3.29
C VAL A 94 17.68 -24.12 -4.13
N GLU A 95 16.58 -24.85 -4.24
CA GLU A 95 16.45 -25.99 -5.16
C GLU A 95 15.86 -25.48 -6.48
N PRO A 96 16.67 -25.28 -7.53
CA PRO A 96 16.16 -24.76 -8.81
C PRO A 96 15.35 -25.81 -9.59
N ASP A 97 15.51 -27.11 -9.29
CA ASP A 97 14.83 -28.22 -9.96
C ASP A 97 14.28 -29.18 -8.89
N ALA A 98 13.17 -28.76 -8.28
CA ALA A 98 12.55 -29.54 -7.20
C ALA A 98 12.16 -30.93 -7.72
N PRO A 99 12.44 -32.01 -6.97
CA PRO A 99 12.12 -33.36 -7.43
C PRO A 99 10.61 -33.49 -7.66
N GLY A 100 10.26 -33.67 -8.93
CA GLY A 100 8.89 -33.65 -9.40
C GLY A 100 8.90 -33.30 -10.89
N ARG A 101 7.94 -33.79 -11.64
CA ARG A 101 7.82 -33.48 -13.05
C ARG A 101 6.85 -32.30 -13.15
N ASP A 102 7.32 -31.12 -13.56
CA ASP A 102 6.50 -29.89 -13.62
C ASP A 102 5.24 -30.04 -14.49
N ASP A 103 5.23 -31.01 -15.39
CA ASP A 103 4.11 -31.42 -16.25
C ASP A 103 3.07 -32.33 -15.56
N THR A 104 3.25 -32.66 -14.27
CA THR A 104 2.38 -33.59 -13.52
C THR A 104 1.60 -32.95 -12.37
N ASN A 105 1.46 -31.61 -12.34
CA ASN A 105 0.52 -30.93 -11.44
C ASN A 105 -0.76 -30.47 -12.21
N PRO A 106 -1.65 -31.38 -12.63
CA PRO A 106 -2.99 -31.01 -13.02
C PRO A 106 -3.77 -30.68 -11.75
N ASN A 107 -4.28 -29.47 -11.69
CA ASN A 107 -5.36 -29.08 -10.80
C ASN A 107 -6.60 -29.99 -10.95
#